data_AF-A0A3S3R3Q4-F1
#
_entry.id   AF-A0A3S3R3Q4-F1
#
_cell.length_a   1.000
_cell.length_b   1.000
_cell.length_c   1.000
_cell.angle_alpha   90.00
_cell.angle_beta   90.00
_cell.angle_gamma   90.00
#
_symmetry.space_group_name_H-M   'P 1'
#
loop_
_entity.id
_entity.type
_entity.pdbx_description
1 polymer ?
#
loop_
_entity_poly.entity_id
_entity_poly.type
_entity_poly.pdbx_seq_one_letter_code
_entity_poly.pdbx_strand_id
1 'polypeptide(L)'
;MKRLLFSLSLLALPALLNAQTLTVNDIGVMHRLKMRIQFSGEREAHVVSADILPAKVLEAELLDLSGSPLYEVPPWLKRFTNLRHLDLSGTSLGKESSIAVDTLAELRNALQAMPQLDVLNLADNPLFSHAADQSLASIWQSLPHLRKLNLSNTQGTAKNYGSLAALTALSELDLSRNRIGNELAMLELNKLRKVIYLNVSDNGMSAFPEQALPTTLLRQLDMSNNSLEKIPFVDMSELESWNLQGNGAVRLAFRYGSSFLMTKIRQLIFDSGSDYDNLYQLPKGLPEKVRSNACAAAQGNIKIGQYIDHCDGTVTDTKTGLMWKRCSEGLSGTYSGAYCEKGRTKDKYWIYPWDDAVQLFAHNEYSGYTDWHLPTIDELKTLIFCSNGRKRQGNGCNKGSERPTINQEIFPNTIPDSYWSMSLPDGKADEAWSVLFCSGEADSHWKESQSSIRLVRGGQ
;
A
#
# COMPACT_ATOMS: atom_id res chain seq x y z
N MET A 1 -87.78 21.02 31.63
CA MET A 1 -86.95 22.24 31.52
C MET A 1 -85.87 22.20 32.58
N LYS A 2 -84.59 22.33 32.17
CA LYS A 2 -83.44 23.00 32.86
C LYS A 2 -83.09 22.50 34.29
N ARG A 3 -81.85 22.16 34.66
CA ARG A 3 -80.49 22.40 34.14
C ARG A 3 -79.57 21.35 34.82
N LEU A 4 -78.80 20.58 34.05
CA LEU A 4 -77.67 19.80 34.55
C LEU A 4 -76.36 20.56 34.26
N LEU A 5 -75.59 20.74 35.34
CA LEU A 5 -74.15 20.61 35.50
C LEU A 5 -73.17 21.28 34.51
N PHE A 6 -72.21 21.95 35.14
CA PHE A 6 -71.06 22.68 34.61
C PHE A 6 -70.36 21.98 33.43
N SER A 7 -70.21 22.74 32.34
CA SER A 7 -69.29 22.45 31.25
C SER A 7 -67.85 22.80 31.68
N LEU A 8 -67.04 21.78 31.92
CA LEU A 8 -65.59 21.84 31.77
C LEU A 8 -65.27 21.04 30.51
N SER A 9 -65.25 21.74 29.37
CA SER A 9 -64.73 21.21 28.12
C SER A 9 -63.22 21.01 28.27
N LEU A 10 -62.79 19.75 28.36
CA LEU A 10 -61.43 19.31 28.09
C LEU A 10 -61.05 19.79 26.68
N LEU A 11 -60.26 20.87 26.61
CA LEU A 11 -59.45 21.22 25.44
C LEU A 11 -58.01 21.34 25.91
N ALA A 12 -57.32 20.20 25.92
CA ALA A 12 -55.87 20.13 25.90
C ALA A 12 -55.48 18.84 25.17
N LEU A 13 -54.92 19.01 23.97
CA LEU A 13 -54.12 18.02 23.24
C LEU A 13 -53.00 17.43 24.16
N PRO A 14 -52.42 16.24 23.87
CA PRO A 14 -52.24 15.73 22.51
C PRO A 14 -52.49 14.22 22.28
N ALA A 15 -53.28 13.93 21.26
CA ALA A 15 -53.15 12.74 20.43
C ALA A 15 -51.97 12.88 19.45
N LEU A 16 -50.76 13.11 19.97
CA LEU A 16 -49.49 13.17 19.23
C LEU A 16 -48.35 12.38 19.90
N LEU A 17 -48.60 11.69 21.02
CA LEU A 17 -47.64 10.75 21.62
C LEU A 17 -47.99 9.32 21.20
N ASN A 18 -47.37 8.78 20.15
CA ASN A 18 -47.01 7.35 20.01
C ASN A 18 -46.53 6.98 18.60
N ALA A 19 -45.34 7.46 18.24
CA ALA A 19 -44.55 6.84 17.16
C ALA A 19 -43.03 7.08 17.31
N GLN A 20 -42.61 8.12 18.03
CA GLN A 20 -41.20 8.58 18.04
C GLN A 20 -40.45 8.44 19.38
N THR A 21 -41.09 8.05 20.49
CA THR A 21 -40.46 8.10 21.82
C THR A 21 -39.93 6.75 22.30
N LEU A 22 -38.77 6.76 22.95
CA LEU A 22 -38.27 5.64 23.74
C LEU A 22 -39.21 5.34 24.91
N THR A 23 -39.43 4.06 25.21
CA THR A 23 -40.24 3.60 26.35
C THR A 23 -39.37 3.46 27.61
N VAL A 24 -40.01 3.41 28.77
CA VAL A 24 -39.31 3.09 30.04
C VAL A 24 -38.66 1.71 29.98
N ASN A 25 -39.26 0.76 29.26
CA ASN A 25 -38.65 -0.55 29.05
C ASN A 25 -37.37 -0.46 28.20
N ASP A 26 -37.35 0.38 27.16
CA ASP A 26 -36.14 0.60 26.36
C ASP A 26 -35.01 1.16 27.24
N ILE A 27 -35.29 2.14 28.10
CA ILE A 27 -34.32 2.66 29.08
C ILE A 27 -33.84 1.56 30.02
N GLY A 28 -34.74 0.72 30.51
CA GLY A 28 -34.40 -0.44 31.34
C GLY A 28 -33.46 -1.42 30.62
N VAL A 29 -33.66 -1.66 29.32
CA VAL A 29 -32.75 -2.49 28.50
C VAL A 29 -31.39 -1.81 28.38
N MET A 30 -31.34 -0.53 28.02
CA MET A 30 -30.10 0.24 27.89
C MET A 30 -29.27 0.23 29.18
N HIS A 31 -29.91 0.44 30.34
CA HIS A 31 -29.25 0.36 31.64
C HIS A 31 -28.70 -1.04 31.92
N ARG A 32 -29.45 -2.12 31.63
CA ARG A 32 -29.00 -3.51 31.84
C ARG A 32 -27.81 -3.87 30.93
N LEU A 33 -27.81 -3.37 29.70
CA LEU A 33 -26.70 -3.52 28.76
C LEU A 33 -25.50 -2.65 29.13
N LYS A 34 -25.61 -1.81 30.17
CA LYS A 34 -24.60 -0.81 30.54
C LYS A 34 -24.23 0.11 29.38
N MET A 35 -25.21 0.42 28.53
CA MET A 35 -25.04 1.32 27.39
C MET A 35 -24.45 2.65 27.88
N ARG A 36 -23.43 3.14 27.19
CA ARG A 36 -22.81 4.43 27.50
C ARG A 36 -23.25 5.47 26.51
N ILE A 37 -23.53 6.67 27.01
CA ILE A 37 -23.89 7.83 26.20
C ILE A 37 -23.06 9.05 26.59
N GLN A 38 -22.87 9.97 25.64
CA GLN A 38 -22.27 11.27 25.87
C GLN A 38 -23.08 12.34 25.15
N PHE A 39 -23.34 13.46 25.81
CA PHE A 39 -23.99 14.62 25.23
C PHE A 39 -22.97 15.62 24.70
N SER A 40 -23.45 16.55 23.87
CA SER A 40 -22.64 17.63 23.31
C SER A 40 -21.91 18.42 24.40
N GLY A 41 -20.60 18.60 24.25
CA GLY A 41 -19.76 19.36 25.17
C GLY A 41 -19.32 18.63 26.45
N GLU A 42 -19.80 17.41 26.69
CA GLU A 42 -19.30 16.58 27.80
C GLU A 42 -17.92 16.02 27.49
N ARG A 43 -17.13 15.72 28.54
CA ARG A 43 -15.77 15.20 28.39
C ARG A 43 -15.70 13.67 28.36
N GLU A 44 -16.67 12.99 28.97
CA GLU A 44 -16.66 11.55 29.17
C GLU A 44 -18.04 10.96 28.92
N ALA A 45 -18.08 9.70 28.44
CA ALA A 45 -19.32 8.95 28.29
C ALA A 45 -19.71 8.26 29.60
N HIS A 46 -20.99 8.30 29.94
CA HIS A 46 -21.55 7.74 31.18
C HIS A 46 -22.57 6.64 30.89
N VAL A 47 -22.69 5.67 31.81
CA VAL A 47 -23.71 4.62 31.70
C VAL A 47 -25.10 5.23 31.85
N VAL A 48 -26.02 4.81 30.97
CA VAL A 48 -27.43 5.21 31.00
C VAL A 48 -28.05 4.80 32.33
N SER A 49 -28.49 5.78 33.14
CA SER A 49 -29.22 5.54 34.38
C SER A 49 -30.62 5.00 34.10
N ALA A 50 -31.15 4.13 34.96
CA ALA A 50 -32.51 3.60 34.83
C ALA A 50 -33.58 4.70 34.95
N ASP A 51 -33.25 5.82 35.61
CA ASP A 51 -34.18 6.93 35.88
C ASP A 51 -34.07 8.08 34.87
N ILE A 52 -33.21 7.95 33.84
CA ILE A 52 -33.03 9.00 32.84
C ILE A 52 -34.30 9.21 32.02
N LEU A 53 -34.61 10.46 31.70
CA LEU A 53 -35.75 10.77 30.84
C LEU A 53 -35.51 10.23 29.42
N PRO A 54 -36.46 9.48 28.83
CA PRO A 54 -36.26 8.88 27.51
C PRO A 54 -35.98 9.92 26.41
N ALA A 55 -36.58 11.10 26.48
CA ALA A 55 -36.31 12.20 25.55
C ALA A 55 -34.86 12.71 25.65
N LYS A 56 -34.31 12.76 26.87
CA LYS A 56 -32.94 13.25 27.09
C LYS A 56 -31.92 12.32 26.44
N VAL A 57 -32.13 11.00 26.51
CA VAL A 57 -31.22 10.01 25.92
C VAL A 57 -31.06 10.19 24.41
N LEU A 58 -32.13 10.58 23.70
CA LEU A 58 -32.11 10.80 22.25
C LEU A 58 -31.27 12.03 21.82
N GLU A 59 -30.86 12.88 22.77
CA GLU A 59 -29.95 14.01 22.52
C GLU A 59 -28.47 13.59 22.50
N ALA A 60 -28.16 12.31 22.77
CA ALA A 60 -26.79 11.83 22.79
C ALA A 60 -26.10 12.00 21.43
N GLU A 61 -24.83 12.40 21.46
CA GLU A 61 -23.95 12.47 20.28
C GLU A 61 -23.04 11.23 20.18
N LEU A 62 -22.79 10.55 21.29
CA LEU A 62 -22.09 9.26 21.33
C LEU A 62 -22.99 8.20 21.95
N LEU A 63 -22.99 7.03 21.34
CA LEU A 63 -23.61 5.82 21.86
C LEU A 63 -22.61 4.67 21.75
N ASP A 64 -22.31 4.04 22.88
CA ASP A 64 -21.40 2.90 22.99
C ASP A 64 -22.13 1.71 23.63
N LEU A 65 -22.27 0.65 22.84
CA LEU A 65 -22.80 -0.67 23.22
C LEU A 65 -21.71 -1.76 23.09
N SER A 66 -20.45 -1.38 22.94
CA SER A 66 -19.36 -2.32 22.66
C SER A 66 -19.30 -3.46 23.69
N GLY A 67 -19.06 -4.68 23.22
CA GLY A 67 -19.01 -5.89 24.03
C GLY A 67 -20.35 -6.33 24.64
N SER A 68 -21.45 -5.62 24.37
CA SER A 68 -22.78 -6.01 24.86
C SER A 68 -23.38 -7.12 23.97
N PRO A 69 -23.87 -8.24 24.52
CA PRO A 69 -24.36 -9.35 23.71
C PRO A 69 -25.75 -9.05 23.13
N LEU A 70 -25.81 -8.26 22.06
CA LEU A 70 -27.06 -7.82 21.43
C LEU A 70 -27.70 -8.89 20.56
N TYR A 71 -26.90 -9.63 19.78
CA TYR A 71 -27.31 -10.62 18.77
C TYR A 71 -28.14 -10.06 17.59
N GLU A 72 -29.04 -9.11 17.85
CA GLU A 72 -29.85 -8.37 16.88
C GLU A 72 -29.68 -6.85 17.07
N VAL A 73 -29.99 -6.07 16.03
CA VAL A 73 -29.98 -4.61 16.14
C VAL A 73 -31.24 -4.15 16.89
N PRO A 74 -31.12 -3.44 18.03
CA PRO A 74 -32.30 -3.01 18.75
C PRO A 74 -33.18 -2.06 17.90
N PRO A 75 -34.50 -2.28 17.78
CA PRO A 75 -35.38 -1.47 16.93
C PRO A 75 -35.42 0.02 17.29
N TRP A 76 -35.06 0.37 18.53
CA TRP A 76 -34.98 1.75 18.99
C TRP A 76 -33.72 2.49 18.52
N LEU A 77 -32.70 1.80 18.00
CA LEU A 77 -31.42 2.42 17.62
C LEU A 77 -31.61 3.48 16.53
N LYS A 78 -32.49 3.23 15.56
CA LYS A 78 -32.83 4.18 14.49
C LYS A 78 -33.44 5.51 14.96
N ARG A 79 -33.80 5.62 16.24
CA ARG A 79 -34.35 6.86 16.82
C ARG A 79 -33.27 7.89 17.15
N PHE A 80 -32.01 7.48 17.24
CA PHE A 80 -30.88 8.32 17.59
C PHE A 80 -30.34 9.10 16.38
N THR A 81 -31.07 10.12 15.95
CA THR A 81 -30.76 10.86 14.70
C THR A 81 -29.62 11.88 14.83
N ASN A 82 -29.19 12.19 16.06
CA ASN A 82 -28.14 13.19 16.34
C ASN A 82 -26.75 12.57 16.57
N LEU A 83 -26.60 11.26 16.40
CA LEU A 83 -25.34 10.58 16.69
C LEU A 83 -24.23 11.03 15.75
N ARG A 84 -23.07 11.25 16.36
CA ARG A 84 -21.78 11.49 15.74
C ARG A 84 -20.84 10.30 15.91
N HIS A 85 -21.03 9.53 16.98
CA HIS A 85 -20.24 8.34 17.28
C HIS A 85 -21.18 7.18 17.64
N LEU A 86 -21.05 6.07 16.91
CA LEU A 86 -21.74 4.82 17.21
C LEU A 86 -20.73 3.67 17.30
N ASP A 87 -20.65 3.04 18.47
CA ASP A 87 -19.87 1.82 18.71
C ASP A 87 -20.79 0.63 19.00
N LEU A 88 -20.79 -0.34 18.08
CA LEU A 88 -21.48 -1.63 18.19
C LEU A 88 -20.48 -2.79 18.14
N SER A 89 -19.20 -2.56 18.40
CA SER A 89 -18.18 -3.60 18.27
C SER A 89 -18.38 -4.74 19.27
N GLY A 90 -18.11 -5.98 18.84
CA GLY A 90 -18.20 -7.15 19.72
C GLY A 90 -19.62 -7.43 20.25
N THR A 91 -20.67 -7.01 19.55
CA THR A 91 -22.06 -7.15 20.00
C THR A 91 -22.74 -8.44 19.56
N SER A 92 -21.98 -9.36 18.94
CA SER A 92 -22.45 -10.63 18.38
C SER A 92 -23.47 -10.50 17.25
N LEU A 93 -23.54 -9.35 16.58
CA LEU A 93 -24.43 -9.14 15.43
C LEU A 93 -24.06 -10.08 14.28
N GLY A 94 -25.06 -10.72 13.68
CA GLY A 94 -24.89 -11.68 12.58
C GLY A 94 -24.42 -13.07 13.02
N LYS A 95 -24.26 -13.32 14.33
CA LYS A 95 -23.86 -14.64 14.87
C LYS A 95 -24.97 -15.68 14.74
N GLU A 96 -26.22 -15.27 14.92
CA GLU A 96 -27.38 -16.16 14.84
C GLU A 96 -27.83 -16.31 13.38
N SER A 97 -27.66 -17.51 12.83
CA SER A 97 -27.93 -17.78 11.40
C SER A 97 -29.38 -17.55 11.00
N SER A 98 -30.34 -17.75 11.92
CA SER A 98 -31.77 -17.60 11.64
C SER A 98 -32.22 -16.16 11.43
N ILE A 99 -31.43 -15.17 11.88
CA ILE A 99 -31.80 -13.74 11.85
C ILE A 99 -30.71 -12.86 11.22
N ALA A 100 -29.62 -13.44 10.69
CA ALA A 100 -28.49 -12.66 10.18
C ALA A 100 -28.88 -11.67 9.05
N VAL A 101 -29.78 -12.07 8.15
CA VAL A 101 -30.26 -11.20 7.07
C VAL A 101 -31.09 -10.03 7.61
N ASP A 102 -32.01 -10.31 8.54
CA ASP A 102 -32.85 -9.29 9.18
C ASP A 102 -31.99 -8.33 10.02
N THR A 103 -30.98 -8.85 10.71
CA THR A 103 -30.01 -8.06 11.48
C THR A 103 -29.29 -7.05 10.59
N LEU A 104 -28.83 -7.46 9.41
CA LEU A 104 -28.22 -6.54 8.43
C LEU A 104 -29.23 -5.55 7.84
N ALA A 105 -30.49 -5.96 7.63
CA ALA A 105 -31.55 -5.05 7.18
C ALA A 105 -31.83 -3.96 8.22
N GLU A 106 -31.97 -4.32 9.49
CA GLU A 106 -32.17 -3.37 10.59
C GLU A 106 -30.93 -2.50 10.83
N LEU A 107 -29.71 -3.03 10.67
CA LEU A 107 -28.49 -2.23 10.71
C LEU A 107 -28.49 -1.14 9.62
N ARG A 108 -28.84 -1.50 8.38
CA ARG A 108 -28.96 -0.52 7.28
C ARG A 108 -30.02 0.53 7.60
N ASN A 109 -31.18 0.12 8.10
CA ASN A 109 -32.26 1.04 8.48
C ASN A 109 -31.82 2.02 9.60
N ALA A 110 -31.10 1.51 10.61
CA ALA A 110 -30.61 2.33 11.71
C ALA A 110 -29.57 3.36 11.24
N LEU A 111 -28.58 2.92 10.45
CA LEU A 111 -27.52 3.80 9.95
C LEU A 111 -28.06 4.87 8.99
N GLN A 112 -29.12 4.57 8.23
CA GLN A 112 -29.74 5.53 7.32
C GLN A 112 -30.36 6.72 8.07
N ALA A 113 -30.74 6.52 9.33
CA ALA A 113 -31.29 7.56 10.20
C ALA A 113 -30.21 8.45 10.86
N MET A 114 -28.92 8.22 10.58
CA MET A 114 -27.79 8.87 11.27
C MET A 114 -26.83 9.58 10.30
N PRO A 115 -27.30 10.55 9.49
CA PRO A 115 -26.48 11.16 8.44
C PRO A 115 -25.30 12.00 8.94
N GLN A 116 -25.25 12.31 10.24
CA GLN A 116 -24.21 13.14 10.88
C GLN A 116 -23.06 12.32 11.49
N LEU A 117 -23.04 11.00 11.34
CA LEU A 117 -22.00 10.15 11.92
C LEU A 117 -20.60 10.55 11.43
N ASP A 118 -19.70 10.79 12.38
CA ASP A 118 -18.27 10.97 12.18
C ASP A 118 -17.50 9.65 12.41
N VAL A 119 -17.98 8.82 13.35
CA VAL A 119 -17.33 7.56 13.77
C VAL A 119 -18.34 6.42 13.80
N LEU A 120 -18.02 5.33 13.09
CA LEU A 120 -18.78 4.09 13.12
C LEU A 120 -17.84 2.90 13.38
N ASN A 121 -18.10 2.18 14.46
CA ASN A 121 -17.38 0.96 14.81
C ASN A 121 -18.33 -0.24 14.82
N LEU A 122 -18.10 -1.17 13.89
CA LEU A 122 -18.85 -2.43 13.74
C LEU A 122 -17.95 -3.66 13.96
N ALA A 123 -16.73 -3.45 14.46
CA ALA A 123 -15.72 -4.49 14.58
C ALA A 123 -16.18 -5.71 15.37
N ASP A 124 -15.55 -6.86 15.14
CA ASP A 124 -15.77 -8.08 15.94
C ASP A 124 -17.25 -8.55 15.97
N ASN A 125 -17.96 -8.34 14.86
CA ASN A 125 -19.30 -8.89 14.64
C ASN A 125 -19.29 -9.74 13.38
N PRO A 126 -19.67 -11.04 13.42
CA PRO A 126 -19.65 -11.91 12.23
C PRO A 126 -20.80 -11.62 11.25
N LEU A 127 -20.97 -10.35 10.86
CA LEU A 127 -22.08 -9.78 10.09
C LEU A 127 -22.39 -10.57 8.82
N PHE A 128 -21.35 -11.06 8.12
CA PHE A 128 -21.51 -11.73 6.83
C PHE A 128 -21.33 -13.25 6.89
N SER A 129 -21.12 -13.83 8.07
CA SER A 129 -20.90 -15.28 8.26
C SER A 129 -22.07 -16.14 7.74
N HIS A 130 -23.30 -15.67 7.95
CA HIS A 130 -24.55 -16.31 7.53
C HIS A 130 -25.36 -15.46 6.54
N ALA A 131 -24.74 -14.41 5.98
CA ALA A 131 -25.39 -13.45 5.09
C ALA A 131 -24.46 -12.99 3.96
N ALA A 132 -23.73 -13.93 3.35
CA ALA A 132 -22.68 -13.64 2.37
C ALA A 132 -23.16 -12.90 1.11
N ASP A 133 -24.44 -13.00 0.75
CA ASP A 133 -25.03 -12.28 -0.40
C ASP A 133 -25.53 -10.87 -0.05
N GLN A 134 -25.54 -10.50 1.23
CA GLN A 134 -25.96 -9.17 1.67
C GLN A 134 -24.83 -8.16 1.52
N SER A 135 -25.20 -6.89 1.36
CA SER A 135 -24.25 -5.80 1.18
C SER A 135 -24.65 -4.56 1.98
N LEU A 136 -23.64 -3.81 2.42
CA LEU A 136 -23.77 -2.48 3.01
C LEU A 136 -23.59 -1.36 1.98
N ALA A 137 -23.29 -1.66 0.71
CA ALA A 137 -22.93 -0.67 -0.30
C ALA A 137 -23.87 0.55 -0.40
N SER A 138 -25.18 0.33 -0.27
CA SER A 138 -26.19 1.40 -0.36
C SER A 138 -26.14 2.40 0.79
N ILE A 139 -25.59 2.02 1.95
CA ILE A 139 -25.61 2.87 3.13
C ILE A 139 -24.56 3.98 3.10
N TRP A 140 -23.46 3.78 2.37
CA TRP A 140 -22.33 4.72 2.38
C TRP A 140 -22.70 6.10 1.82
N GLN A 141 -23.66 6.17 0.89
CA GLN A 141 -24.19 7.44 0.40
C GLN A 141 -24.95 8.24 1.46
N SER A 142 -25.44 7.57 2.50
CA SER A 142 -26.17 8.19 3.61
C SER A 142 -25.25 8.71 4.72
N LEU A 143 -23.95 8.40 4.67
CA LEU A 143 -22.95 8.74 5.71
C LEU A 143 -21.82 9.63 5.15
N PRO A 144 -22.12 10.80 4.54
CA PRO A 144 -21.13 11.61 3.85
C PRO A 144 -20.08 12.25 4.77
N HIS A 145 -20.37 12.35 6.07
CA HIS A 145 -19.51 12.97 7.07
C HIS A 145 -18.57 11.98 7.79
N LEU A 146 -18.65 10.69 7.48
CA LEU A 146 -17.92 9.66 8.20
C LEU A 146 -16.40 9.85 8.04
N ARG A 147 -15.69 9.93 9.16
CA ARG A 147 -14.24 10.16 9.26
C ARG A 147 -13.49 8.91 9.68
N LYS A 148 -14.10 8.08 10.52
CA LYS A 148 -13.54 6.83 11.03
C LYS A 148 -14.53 5.70 10.83
N LEU A 149 -14.07 4.64 10.16
CA LEU A 149 -14.86 3.44 9.92
C LEU A 149 -14.05 2.22 10.32
N ASN A 150 -14.57 1.43 11.25
CA ASN A 150 -14.00 0.15 11.63
C ASN A 150 -14.96 -0.99 11.29
N LEU A 151 -14.54 -1.82 10.35
CA LEU A 151 -15.24 -3.02 9.86
C LEU A 151 -14.38 -4.28 10.08
N SER A 152 -13.39 -4.21 10.97
CA SER A 152 -12.48 -5.32 11.24
C SER A 152 -13.21 -6.55 11.80
N ASN A 153 -12.75 -7.74 11.42
CA ASN A 153 -13.32 -9.00 11.90
C ASN A 153 -14.84 -9.11 11.70
N THR A 154 -15.33 -8.71 10.53
CA THR A 154 -16.75 -8.83 10.16
C THR A 154 -17.08 -10.04 9.28
N GLN A 155 -16.05 -10.83 8.97
CA GLN A 155 -16.10 -11.99 8.06
C GLN A 155 -16.59 -11.64 6.64
N GLY A 156 -16.48 -10.37 6.24
CA GLY A 156 -16.96 -9.87 4.96
C GLY A 156 -15.92 -9.94 3.84
N THR A 157 -16.41 -9.81 2.61
CA THR A 157 -15.63 -9.71 1.36
C THR A 157 -15.77 -8.31 0.76
N ALA A 158 -15.01 -8.00 -0.29
CA ALA A 158 -15.12 -6.71 -0.98
C ALA A 158 -16.54 -6.44 -1.52
N LYS A 159 -17.26 -7.48 -1.98
CA LYS A 159 -18.67 -7.41 -2.43
C LYS A 159 -19.63 -7.00 -1.32
N ASN A 160 -19.40 -7.49 -0.09
CA ASN A 160 -20.26 -7.16 1.05
C ASN A 160 -20.17 -5.67 1.41
N TYR A 161 -18.98 -5.08 1.34
CA TYR A 161 -18.82 -3.65 1.59
C TYR A 161 -19.21 -2.82 0.37
N GLY A 162 -18.87 -3.23 -0.85
CA GLY A 162 -19.07 -2.44 -2.06
C GLY A 162 -18.19 -1.19 -2.09
N SER A 163 -18.44 -0.31 -3.07
CA SER A 163 -17.63 0.92 -3.23
C SER A 163 -17.78 1.84 -2.02
N LEU A 164 -16.65 2.23 -1.43
CA LEU A 164 -16.59 3.19 -0.33
C LEU A 164 -16.40 4.63 -0.83
N ALA A 165 -16.37 4.86 -2.15
CA ALA A 165 -16.04 6.15 -2.76
C ALA A 165 -16.94 7.33 -2.30
N ALA A 166 -18.14 7.05 -1.80
CA ALA A 166 -19.05 8.05 -1.23
C ALA A 166 -18.54 8.65 0.09
N LEU A 167 -17.67 7.95 0.84
CA LEU A 167 -17.14 8.36 2.13
C LEU A 167 -15.98 9.37 1.98
N THR A 168 -16.25 10.48 1.30
CA THR A 168 -15.21 11.46 0.91
C THR A 168 -14.55 12.19 2.09
N ALA A 169 -15.14 12.13 3.28
CA ALA A 169 -14.58 12.65 4.52
C ALA A 169 -13.68 11.66 5.27
N LEU A 170 -13.61 10.39 4.82
CA LEU A 170 -12.95 9.31 5.55
C LEU A 170 -11.45 9.55 5.68
N SER A 171 -10.96 9.37 6.90
CA SER A 171 -9.56 9.58 7.30
C SER A 171 -8.92 8.33 7.91
N GLU A 172 -9.70 7.48 8.55
CA GLU A 172 -9.24 6.24 9.17
C GLU A 172 -10.17 5.10 8.78
N LEU A 173 -9.58 4.04 8.21
CA LEU A 173 -10.32 2.86 7.76
C LEU A 173 -9.62 1.60 8.25
N ASP A 174 -10.34 0.80 9.03
CA ASP A 174 -9.91 -0.53 9.43
C ASP A 174 -10.81 -1.60 8.81
N LEU A 175 -10.21 -2.44 7.97
CA LEU A 175 -10.79 -3.57 7.27
C LEU A 175 -10.08 -4.88 7.63
N SER A 176 -9.28 -4.90 8.70
CA SER A 176 -8.45 -6.05 9.05
C SER A 176 -9.27 -7.29 9.42
N ARG A 177 -8.64 -8.48 9.35
CA ARG A 177 -9.25 -9.76 9.76
C ARG A 177 -10.55 -10.07 9.01
N ASN A 178 -10.55 -9.82 7.71
CA ASN A 178 -11.70 -10.08 6.83
C ASN A 178 -11.31 -11.04 5.71
N ARG A 179 -12.15 -11.16 4.68
CA ARG A 179 -11.97 -12.08 3.55
C ARG A 179 -11.95 -11.29 2.24
N ILE A 180 -11.32 -10.11 2.22
CA ILE A 180 -11.29 -9.23 1.03
C ILE A 180 -10.50 -9.88 -0.11
N GLY A 181 -9.40 -10.58 0.20
CA GLY A 181 -8.53 -11.18 -0.81
C GLY A 181 -8.02 -10.16 -1.82
N ASN A 182 -7.87 -10.58 -3.08
CA ASN A 182 -7.35 -9.73 -4.16
C ASN A 182 -8.39 -8.74 -4.74
N GLU A 183 -9.58 -8.63 -4.15
CA GLU A 183 -10.70 -7.83 -4.67
C GLU A 183 -10.75 -6.40 -4.11
N LEU A 184 -9.70 -5.92 -3.44
CA LEU A 184 -9.67 -4.60 -2.80
C LEU A 184 -10.04 -3.44 -3.75
N ALA A 185 -9.75 -3.58 -5.05
CA ALA A 185 -10.10 -2.59 -6.07
C ALA A 185 -11.61 -2.30 -6.16
N MET A 186 -12.48 -3.25 -5.81
CA MET A 186 -13.94 -3.04 -5.79
C MET A 186 -14.39 -2.00 -4.77
N LEU A 187 -13.58 -1.73 -3.74
CA LEU A 187 -13.89 -0.74 -2.71
C LEU A 187 -13.61 0.69 -3.17
N GLU A 188 -12.89 0.89 -4.29
CA GLU A 188 -12.52 2.21 -4.83
C GLU A 188 -11.81 3.12 -3.82
N LEU A 189 -10.96 2.56 -2.94
CA LEU A 189 -10.27 3.34 -1.90
C LEU A 189 -9.40 4.44 -2.51
N ASN A 190 -8.85 4.24 -3.71
CA ASN A 190 -8.11 5.25 -4.48
C ASN A 190 -8.88 6.57 -4.74
N LYS A 191 -10.21 6.60 -4.58
CA LYS A 191 -11.03 7.83 -4.65
C LYS A 191 -11.02 8.63 -3.33
N LEU A 192 -10.62 8.01 -2.23
CA LEU A 192 -10.65 8.59 -0.89
C LEU A 192 -9.38 9.40 -0.62
N ARG A 193 -9.44 10.70 -0.90
CA ARG A 193 -8.28 11.60 -0.85
C ARG A 193 -7.85 12.06 0.55
N LYS A 194 -8.62 11.72 1.59
CA LYS A 194 -8.39 12.14 2.99
C LYS A 194 -7.91 11.02 3.91
N VAL A 195 -7.80 9.79 3.41
CA VAL A 195 -7.37 8.64 4.21
C VAL A 195 -5.90 8.81 4.62
N ILE A 196 -5.67 8.74 5.93
CA ILE A 196 -4.36 8.87 6.59
C ILE A 196 -3.95 7.52 7.19
N TYR A 197 -4.91 6.73 7.65
CA TYR A 197 -4.70 5.39 8.21
C TYR A 197 -5.55 4.36 7.44
N LEU A 198 -4.89 3.30 6.97
CA LEU A 198 -5.54 2.15 6.35
C LEU A 198 -4.98 0.85 6.93
N ASN A 199 -5.85 0.02 7.46
CA ASN A 199 -5.52 -1.33 7.89
C ASN A 199 -6.29 -2.36 7.06
N VAL A 200 -5.57 -3.16 6.29
CA VAL A 200 -6.08 -4.29 5.49
C VAL A 200 -5.33 -5.59 5.83
N SER A 201 -4.74 -5.66 7.03
CA SER A 201 -4.07 -6.86 7.52
C SER A 201 -5.02 -8.05 7.62
N ASP A 202 -4.49 -9.26 7.52
CA ASP A 202 -5.25 -10.50 7.70
C ASP A 202 -6.51 -10.56 6.80
N ASN A 203 -6.28 -10.45 5.49
CA ASN A 203 -7.34 -10.45 4.48
C ASN A 203 -7.15 -11.50 3.38
N GLY A 204 -6.13 -12.36 3.51
CA GLY A 204 -5.81 -13.40 2.52
C GLY A 204 -5.37 -12.83 1.16
N MET A 205 -4.79 -11.63 1.12
CA MET A 205 -4.29 -11.04 -0.13
C MET A 205 -3.03 -11.76 -0.60
N SER A 206 -2.99 -12.18 -1.86
CA SER A 206 -1.79 -12.76 -2.49
C SER A 206 -1.14 -11.83 -3.52
N ALA A 207 -1.86 -10.81 -3.99
CA ALA A 207 -1.37 -9.81 -4.92
C ALA A 207 -1.46 -8.40 -4.34
N PHE A 208 -0.41 -7.60 -4.54
CA PHE A 208 -0.40 -6.21 -4.10
C PHE A 208 -1.35 -5.34 -4.95
N PRO A 209 -2.25 -4.55 -4.34
CA PRO A 209 -3.29 -3.82 -5.06
C PRO A 209 -2.83 -2.41 -5.50
N GLU A 210 -1.89 -2.32 -6.45
CA GLU A 210 -1.19 -1.08 -6.86
C GLU A 210 -2.10 0.13 -7.11
N GLN A 211 -3.23 -0.05 -7.80
CA GLN A 211 -4.12 1.05 -8.19
C GLN A 211 -5.32 1.26 -7.27
N ALA A 212 -5.49 0.40 -6.25
CA ALA A 212 -6.63 0.46 -5.34
C ALA A 212 -6.36 1.31 -4.10
N LEU A 213 -5.09 1.55 -3.75
CA LEU A 213 -4.73 2.23 -2.51
C LEU A 213 -4.97 3.75 -2.54
N PRO A 214 -5.37 4.38 -1.42
CA PRO A 214 -5.55 5.83 -1.30
C PRO A 214 -4.21 6.55 -1.07
N THR A 215 -3.31 6.59 -2.05
CA THR A 215 -1.92 7.02 -1.84
C THR A 215 -1.70 8.52 -1.59
N THR A 216 -2.73 9.38 -1.69
CA THR A 216 -2.57 10.84 -1.68
C THR A 216 -2.10 11.43 -0.35
N LEU A 217 -2.66 10.96 0.78
CA LEU A 217 -2.36 11.45 2.14
C LEU A 217 -2.07 10.33 3.14
N LEU A 218 -1.92 9.10 2.63
CA LEU A 218 -1.76 7.91 3.47
C LEU A 218 -0.44 7.97 4.23
N ARG A 219 -0.51 7.93 5.56
CA ARG A 219 0.65 7.96 6.45
C ARG A 219 0.91 6.61 7.11
N GLN A 220 -0.13 5.84 7.37
CA GLN A 220 -0.02 4.54 8.03
C GLN A 220 -0.76 3.50 7.21
N LEU A 221 -0.05 2.46 6.82
CA LEU A 221 -0.57 1.34 6.06
C LEU A 221 -0.20 0.03 6.75
N ASP A 222 -1.20 -0.74 7.15
CA ASP A 222 -1.01 -2.10 7.64
C ASP A 222 -1.56 -3.11 6.63
N MET A 223 -0.67 -3.94 6.10
CA MET A 223 -0.97 -5.06 5.19
C MET A 223 -0.40 -6.37 5.73
N SER A 224 -0.15 -6.43 7.03
CA SER A 224 0.44 -7.61 7.69
C SER A 224 -0.47 -8.83 7.62
N ASN A 225 0.11 -10.02 7.86
CA ASN A 225 -0.59 -11.30 7.89
C ASN A 225 -1.41 -11.56 6.61
N ASN A 226 -0.84 -11.23 5.46
CA ASN A 226 -1.38 -11.60 4.15
C ASN A 226 -0.42 -12.63 3.51
N SER A 227 -0.45 -12.77 2.19
CA SER A 227 0.44 -13.67 1.43
C SER A 227 1.07 -12.92 0.25
N LEU A 228 1.47 -11.67 0.48
CA LEU A 228 2.04 -10.79 -0.53
C LEU A 228 3.49 -11.16 -0.85
N GLU A 229 3.74 -11.78 -2.01
CA GLU A 229 5.12 -12.14 -2.41
C GLU A 229 5.88 -11.00 -3.09
N LYS A 230 5.17 -10.18 -3.88
CA LYS A 230 5.76 -9.13 -4.72
C LYS A 230 5.00 -7.84 -4.56
N ILE A 231 5.72 -6.77 -4.32
CA ILE A 231 5.16 -5.42 -4.19
C ILE A 231 5.74 -4.56 -5.32
N PRO A 232 4.93 -4.12 -6.29
CA PRO A 232 5.37 -3.23 -7.35
C PRO A 232 5.79 -1.87 -6.80
N PHE A 233 6.51 -1.08 -7.61
CA PHE A 233 6.82 0.30 -7.25
C PHE A 233 5.52 1.11 -7.19
N VAL A 234 5.17 1.61 -6.00
CA VAL A 234 4.04 2.51 -5.77
C VAL A 234 4.54 3.74 -5.04
N ASP A 235 4.20 4.92 -5.57
CA ASP A 235 4.51 6.19 -4.91
C ASP A 235 3.52 6.43 -3.77
N MET A 236 4.05 6.39 -2.54
CA MET A 236 3.35 6.71 -1.31
C MET A 236 4.21 7.72 -0.54
N SER A 237 4.42 8.89 -1.13
CA SER A 237 5.34 9.92 -0.61
C SER A 237 5.04 10.43 0.80
N GLU A 238 3.78 10.35 1.21
CA GLU A 238 3.32 10.73 2.54
C GLU A 238 3.43 9.61 3.59
N LEU A 239 3.81 8.39 3.19
CA LEU A 239 3.79 7.22 4.07
C LEU A 239 4.89 7.31 5.13
N GLU A 240 4.50 7.19 6.39
CA GLU A 240 5.35 7.27 7.57
C GLU A 240 5.57 5.90 8.21
N SER A 241 4.56 5.04 8.19
CA SER A 241 4.61 3.68 8.73
C SER A 241 3.98 2.68 7.77
N TRP A 242 4.69 1.58 7.53
CA TRP A 242 4.20 0.47 6.72
C TRP A 242 4.49 -0.87 7.39
N ASN A 243 3.43 -1.63 7.65
CA ASN A 243 3.53 -2.97 8.22
C ASN A 243 3.23 -4.04 7.16
N LEU A 244 4.19 -4.91 6.93
CA LEU A 244 4.17 -6.03 6.00
C LEU A 244 4.55 -7.36 6.68
N GLN A 245 4.65 -7.38 8.01
CA GLN A 245 4.89 -8.60 8.78
C GLN A 245 3.88 -9.70 8.44
N GLY A 246 4.23 -10.98 8.58
CA GLY A 246 3.35 -12.12 8.33
C GLY A 246 3.02 -12.35 6.87
N ASN A 247 3.79 -11.80 5.92
CA ASN A 247 3.67 -12.05 4.48
C ASN A 247 4.75 -13.01 3.95
N GLY A 248 5.68 -13.44 4.80
CA GLY A 248 6.84 -14.22 4.39
C GLY A 248 7.90 -13.37 3.70
N ALA A 249 8.59 -13.94 2.72
CA ALA A 249 9.63 -13.24 1.95
C ALA A 249 8.98 -12.31 0.91
N VAL A 250 8.95 -11.01 1.21
CA VAL A 250 8.37 -9.97 0.34
C VAL A 250 9.44 -9.34 -0.54
N ARG A 251 9.28 -9.45 -1.87
CA ARG A 251 10.14 -8.78 -2.86
C ARG A 251 9.57 -7.43 -3.26
N LEU A 252 10.32 -6.36 -3.04
CA LEU A 252 9.94 -5.02 -3.51
C LEU A 252 10.52 -4.76 -4.91
N ALA A 253 9.70 -4.30 -5.84
CA ALA A 253 10.13 -3.96 -7.18
C ALA A 253 10.82 -2.58 -7.21
N PHE A 254 11.84 -2.45 -8.06
CA PHE A 254 12.61 -1.21 -8.24
C PHE A 254 12.21 -0.53 -9.56
N ARG A 255 12.08 0.81 -9.57
CA ARG A 255 11.87 1.59 -10.79
C ARG A 255 13.08 2.48 -11.04
N TYR A 256 13.56 2.47 -12.27
CA TYR A 256 14.72 3.26 -12.71
C TYR A 256 14.57 4.76 -12.40
N GLY A 257 15.62 5.39 -11.85
CA GLY A 257 15.69 6.85 -11.67
C GLY A 257 14.70 7.46 -10.67
N SER A 258 13.89 6.62 -10.01
CA SER A 258 12.99 7.04 -8.95
C SER A 258 13.69 6.69 -7.65
N SER A 259 14.25 7.69 -6.95
CA SER A 259 14.48 7.56 -5.51
C SER A 259 13.20 6.98 -4.93
N PHE A 260 13.27 5.92 -4.14
CA PHE A 260 12.07 5.37 -3.52
C PHE A 260 11.36 6.52 -2.77
N LEU A 261 10.23 6.99 -3.31
CA LEU A 261 9.68 8.32 -2.98
C LEU A 261 9.00 8.37 -1.61
N MET A 262 9.08 7.29 -0.83
CA MET A 262 8.64 7.22 0.57
C MET A 262 9.59 8.01 1.49
N THR A 263 9.84 9.27 1.15
CA THR A 263 10.75 10.20 1.83
C THR A 263 10.37 10.44 3.29
N LYS A 264 9.11 10.19 3.65
CA LYS A 264 8.60 10.31 5.02
C LYS A 264 8.60 9.00 5.80
N ILE A 265 9.02 7.88 5.22
CA ILE A 265 8.98 6.58 5.89
C ILE A 265 9.91 6.60 7.11
N ARG A 266 9.36 6.27 8.28
CA ARG A 266 10.07 6.20 9.56
C ARG A 266 10.07 4.77 10.09
N GLN A 267 9.00 4.04 9.82
CA GLN A 267 8.80 2.69 10.30
C GLN A 267 8.41 1.79 9.14
N LEU A 268 9.14 0.70 8.99
CA LEU A 268 8.88 -0.29 7.99
C LEU A 268 9.10 -1.67 8.63
N ILE A 269 8.03 -2.45 8.75
CA ILE A 269 7.99 -3.71 9.49
C ILE A 269 7.81 -4.85 8.50
N PHE A 270 8.68 -5.86 8.57
CA PHE A 270 8.58 -7.10 7.80
C PHE A 270 8.91 -8.28 8.70
N ASP A 271 8.69 -9.48 8.18
CA ASP A 271 9.19 -10.69 8.81
C ASP A 271 10.72 -10.64 8.87
N SER A 272 11.26 -10.75 10.08
CA SER A 272 12.68 -10.96 10.30
C SER A 272 13.02 -12.37 9.82
N GLY A 273 13.41 -12.51 8.56
CA GLY A 273 13.96 -13.76 8.07
C GLY A 273 15.26 -14.07 8.80
N SER A 274 15.43 -15.33 9.21
CA SER A 274 16.70 -15.88 9.72
C SER A 274 17.81 -15.95 8.67
N ASP A 275 17.50 -15.62 7.41
CA ASP A 275 18.45 -15.52 6.31
C ASP A 275 18.79 -14.06 6.03
N TYR A 276 20.08 -13.76 6.10
CA TYR A 276 20.70 -12.50 5.72
C TYR A 276 20.32 -12.03 4.28
N ASP A 277 19.75 -12.90 3.44
CA ASP A 277 19.24 -12.60 2.09
C ASP A 277 18.02 -11.68 2.05
N ASN A 278 17.23 -11.59 3.13
CA ASN A 278 16.01 -10.77 3.13
C ASN A 278 16.27 -9.26 3.33
N LEU A 279 17.44 -8.87 3.82
CA LEU A 279 17.84 -7.45 3.97
C LEU A 279 18.19 -6.78 2.62
N TYR A 280 18.39 -7.55 1.55
CA TYR A 280 18.77 -7.05 0.22
C TYR A 280 17.58 -6.66 -0.67
N GLN A 281 16.35 -6.98 -0.27
CA GLN A 281 15.13 -6.75 -1.06
C GLN A 281 14.44 -5.41 -0.74
N LEU A 282 15.07 -4.54 0.04
CA LEU A 282 14.57 -3.22 0.36
C LEU A 282 15.01 -2.15 -0.67
N PRO A 283 14.08 -1.31 -1.14
CA PRO A 283 14.34 -0.16 -1.99
C PRO A 283 15.31 0.81 -1.34
N LYS A 284 16.27 1.27 -2.15
CA LYS A 284 17.24 2.26 -1.70
C LYS A 284 16.51 3.58 -1.42
N GLY A 285 16.65 4.13 -0.21
CA GLY A 285 15.95 5.33 0.27
C GLY A 285 15.44 5.25 1.72
N LEU A 286 15.40 4.05 2.32
CA LEU A 286 15.17 3.88 3.77
C LEU A 286 16.36 4.41 4.59
N PRO A 287 16.15 5.01 5.79
CA PRO A 287 17.19 5.68 6.55
C PRO A 287 18.45 4.82 6.67
N GLU A 288 19.60 5.42 6.37
CA GLU A 288 20.95 4.81 6.31
C GLU A 288 21.36 3.96 7.53
N LYS A 289 20.59 3.94 8.61
CA LYS A 289 20.88 3.21 9.85
C LYS A 289 20.73 1.68 9.79
N VAL A 290 20.24 1.07 8.70
CA VAL A 290 19.98 -0.39 8.67
C VAL A 290 20.75 -1.15 7.58
N ARG A 291 21.38 -0.50 6.59
CA ARG A 291 22.04 -1.22 5.47
C ARG A 291 23.54 -1.47 5.59
N SER A 292 24.22 -0.98 6.63
CA SER A 292 25.68 -1.10 6.75
C SER A 292 26.22 -2.51 6.99
N ASN A 293 25.40 -3.56 7.06
CA ASN A 293 25.82 -4.85 7.62
C ASN A 293 25.97 -6.01 6.62
N ALA A 294 25.60 -5.84 5.35
CA ALA A 294 25.65 -6.88 4.32
C ALA A 294 27.08 -7.28 3.89
N CYS A 295 27.84 -6.33 3.35
CA CYS A 295 29.24 -6.56 2.94
C CYS A 295 30.18 -6.71 4.15
N ALA A 296 29.82 -6.12 5.30
CA ALA A 296 30.55 -6.28 6.55
C ALA A 296 30.38 -7.69 7.15
N ALA A 297 29.22 -8.34 6.96
CA ALA A 297 28.96 -9.70 7.43
C ALA A 297 29.49 -10.79 6.47
N ALA A 298 29.54 -10.54 5.16
CA ALA A 298 29.90 -11.52 4.14
C ALA A 298 31.41 -11.64 3.83
N GLN A 299 32.30 -11.03 4.63
CA GLN A 299 33.75 -11.02 4.41
C GLN A 299 34.17 -10.63 2.96
N GLY A 300 33.43 -9.70 2.33
CA GLY A 300 33.87 -9.02 1.11
C GLY A 300 33.25 -9.47 -0.22
N ASN A 301 32.56 -10.62 -0.32
CA ASN A 301 31.93 -11.05 -1.58
C ASN A 301 30.50 -11.57 -1.36
N ILE A 302 29.57 -11.21 -2.25
CA ILE A 302 28.16 -11.65 -2.22
C ILE A 302 27.80 -12.31 -3.56
N LYS A 303 27.29 -13.56 -3.52
CA LYS A 303 26.84 -14.25 -4.73
C LYS A 303 25.36 -13.98 -4.99
N ILE A 304 25.06 -13.39 -6.14
CA ILE A 304 23.69 -13.06 -6.57
C ILE A 304 23.47 -13.70 -7.95
N GLY A 305 22.82 -14.87 -7.96
CA GLY A 305 22.64 -15.65 -9.18
C GLY A 305 23.98 -16.04 -9.82
N GLN A 306 24.22 -15.56 -11.05
CA GLN A 306 25.47 -15.80 -11.78
C GLN A 306 26.59 -14.80 -11.44
N TYR A 307 26.31 -13.81 -10.60
CA TYR A 307 27.23 -12.72 -10.33
C TYR A 307 27.84 -12.85 -8.94
N ILE A 308 29.12 -12.51 -8.82
CA ILE A 308 29.83 -12.33 -7.55
C ILE A 308 30.11 -10.84 -7.39
N ASP A 309 29.35 -10.21 -6.51
CA ASP A 309 29.54 -8.83 -6.12
C ASP A 309 30.70 -8.72 -5.13
N HIS A 310 31.72 -7.95 -5.48
CA HIS A 310 32.93 -7.79 -4.67
C HIS A 310 32.82 -6.69 -3.61
N CYS A 311 31.63 -6.10 -3.45
CA CYS A 311 31.37 -5.09 -2.43
C CYS A 311 32.24 -3.82 -2.53
N ASP A 312 32.97 -3.64 -3.63
CA ASP A 312 34.00 -2.62 -3.82
C ASP A 312 33.73 -1.69 -5.00
N GLY A 313 32.64 -1.91 -5.75
CA GLY A 313 32.44 -1.26 -7.05
C GLY A 313 32.30 -2.24 -8.21
N THR A 314 32.79 -3.46 -8.05
CA THR A 314 32.98 -4.43 -9.14
C THR A 314 32.13 -5.68 -8.97
N VAL A 315 31.88 -6.37 -10.08
CA VAL A 315 31.12 -7.62 -10.09
C VAL A 315 31.67 -8.57 -11.15
N THR A 316 31.93 -9.81 -10.75
CA THR A 316 32.35 -10.88 -11.66
C THR A 316 31.13 -11.66 -12.14
N ASP A 317 30.97 -11.80 -13.46
CA ASP A 317 30.03 -12.74 -14.06
C ASP A 317 30.67 -14.13 -14.16
N THR A 318 30.18 -15.07 -13.36
CA THR A 318 30.73 -16.43 -13.29
C THR A 318 30.50 -17.26 -14.56
N LYS A 319 29.63 -16.82 -15.48
CA LYS A 319 29.42 -17.52 -16.76
C LYS A 319 30.42 -17.12 -17.83
N THR A 320 30.79 -15.85 -17.87
CA THR A 320 31.66 -15.30 -18.91
C THR A 320 33.09 -15.11 -18.42
N GLY A 321 33.29 -15.12 -17.10
CA GLY A 321 34.53 -14.75 -16.43
C GLY A 321 34.73 -13.24 -16.33
N LEU A 322 33.97 -12.43 -17.07
CA LEU A 322 34.19 -10.98 -17.15
C LEU A 322 33.90 -10.30 -15.80
N MET A 323 34.72 -9.31 -15.48
CA MET A 323 34.48 -8.42 -14.35
C MET A 323 34.02 -7.06 -14.85
N TRP A 324 32.96 -6.55 -14.26
CA TRP A 324 32.29 -5.31 -14.66
C TRP A 324 32.34 -4.27 -13.55
N LYS A 325 32.43 -3.00 -13.93
CA LYS A 325 32.04 -1.91 -13.02
C LYS A 325 30.53 -1.98 -12.82
N ARG A 326 30.08 -1.97 -11.57
CA ARG A 326 28.65 -2.04 -11.22
C ARG A 326 27.92 -0.72 -11.51
N CYS A 327 28.59 0.41 -11.41
CA CYS A 327 28.05 1.72 -11.83
C CYS A 327 28.39 2.02 -13.28
N SER A 328 27.48 2.68 -14.01
CA SER A 328 27.81 3.32 -15.29
C SER A 328 28.79 4.47 -15.04
N GLU A 329 29.59 4.83 -16.04
CA GLU A 329 30.50 5.96 -15.91
C GLU A 329 29.76 7.27 -15.59
N GLY A 330 30.36 8.09 -14.73
CA GLY A 330 29.73 9.29 -14.16
C GLY A 330 28.80 9.03 -12.96
N LEU A 331 28.58 7.77 -12.57
CA LEU A 331 27.91 7.40 -11.32
C LEU A 331 28.92 6.78 -10.34
N SER A 332 28.69 7.02 -9.06
CA SER A 332 29.50 6.53 -7.94
C SER A 332 28.62 6.23 -6.73
N GLY A 333 29.19 5.57 -5.73
CA GLY A 333 28.48 5.25 -4.50
C GLY A 333 29.08 4.04 -3.79
N THR A 334 28.88 3.96 -2.47
CA THR A 334 29.33 2.83 -1.65
C THR A 334 28.12 2.14 -1.01
N TYR A 335 28.31 0.91 -0.53
CA TYR A 335 27.26 0.14 0.17
C TYR A 335 26.70 0.87 1.39
N SER A 336 27.46 1.81 1.96
CA SER A 336 27.14 2.52 3.19
C SER A 336 26.37 3.84 3.01
N GLY A 337 26.01 4.27 1.78
CA GLY A 337 25.36 5.58 1.61
C GLY A 337 25.00 5.95 0.17
N ALA A 338 24.25 5.07 -0.51
CA ALA A 338 23.68 5.23 -1.86
C ALA A 338 24.60 4.70 -3.00
N TYR A 339 24.33 3.50 -3.52
CA TYR A 339 25.22 2.79 -4.47
C TYR A 339 24.81 3.05 -5.93
N CYS A 340 25.71 3.64 -6.71
CA CYS A 340 25.48 4.25 -8.04
C CYS A 340 24.46 5.40 -8.04
N GLU A 341 24.32 6.10 -6.92
CA GLU A 341 23.36 7.20 -6.72
C GLU A 341 24.05 8.57 -6.58
N LYS A 342 25.37 8.59 -6.30
CA LYS A 342 26.16 9.82 -6.19
C LYS A 342 26.82 10.15 -7.52
N GLY A 343 26.77 11.43 -7.87
CA GLY A 343 27.16 11.91 -9.19
C GLY A 343 25.95 12.34 -10.00
N ARG A 344 26.24 13.07 -11.08
CA ARG A 344 25.31 13.84 -11.93
C ARG A 344 24.69 15.08 -11.26
N THR A 345 25.51 16.11 -11.08
CA THR A 345 25.07 17.52 -11.00
C THR A 345 25.93 18.40 -11.91
N LYS A 346 25.25 19.23 -12.70
CA LYS A 346 25.68 20.17 -13.76
C LYS A 346 25.72 19.58 -15.18
N ASP A 347 24.67 19.94 -15.92
CA ASP A 347 24.58 20.07 -17.37
C ASP A 347 24.96 18.87 -18.23
N LYS A 348 23.91 18.16 -18.69
CA LYS A 348 23.92 17.12 -19.73
C LYS A 348 24.48 15.77 -19.27
N TYR A 349 23.79 14.71 -19.67
CA TYR A 349 24.09 13.32 -19.33
C TYR A 349 25.59 13.03 -19.56
N TRP A 350 26.21 12.20 -18.72
CA TRP A 350 27.58 11.69 -18.94
C TRP A 350 27.54 10.65 -20.09
N ILE A 351 27.23 11.16 -21.27
CA ILE A 351 27.09 10.47 -22.53
C ILE A 351 28.14 11.05 -23.47
N TYR A 352 28.84 10.15 -24.17
CA TYR A 352 30.03 10.49 -24.93
C TYR A 352 29.80 10.18 -26.40
N PRO A 353 30.27 11.05 -27.32
CA PRO A 353 30.60 10.61 -28.67
C PRO A 353 31.54 9.41 -28.59
N TRP A 354 31.44 8.51 -29.56
CA TRP A 354 32.15 7.23 -29.50
C TRP A 354 33.67 7.40 -29.49
N ASP A 355 34.23 8.28 -30.34
CA ASP A 355 35.68 8.51 -30.42
C ASP A 355 36.24 9.07 -29.10
N ASP A 356 35.49 9.99 -28.46
CA ASP A 356 35.86 10.53 -27.14
C ASP A 356 35.87 9.43 -26.07
N ALA A 357 34.86 8.55 -26.08
CA ALA A 357 34.77 7.46 -25.12
C ALA A 357 35.96 6.49 -25.24
N VAL A 358 36.31 6.11 -26.47
CA VAL A 358 37.45 5.22 -26.74
C VAL A 358 38.75 5.83 -26.23
N GLN A 359 38.97 7.13 -26.43
CA GLN A 359 40.17 7.82 -25.96
C GLN A 359 40.20 7.99 -24.44
N LEU A 360 39.10 8.44 -23.85
CA LEU A 360 39.01 8.76 -22.42
C LEU A 360 39.16 7.52 -21.52
N PHE A 361 38.68 6.37 -22.00
CA PHE A 361 38.67 5.13 -21.21
C PHE A 361 39.67 4.08 -21.74
N ALA A 362 40.63 4.48 -22.57
CA ALA A 362 41.74 3.62 -23.02
C ALA A 362 42.65 3.19 -21.88
N HIS A 363 42.75 4.00 -20.82
CA HIS A 363 43.54 3.73 -19.62
C HIS A 363 42.74 4.15 -18.40
N ASN A 364 42.12 3.18 -17.71
CA ASN A 364 41.30 3.45 -16.53
C ASN A 364 41.77 2.59 -15.37
N GLU A 365 41.97 3.22 -14.21
CA GLU A 365 42.26 2.55 -12.96
C GLU A 365 41.02 2.58 -12.05
N TYR A 366 40.55 1.41 -11.65
CA TYR A 366 39.41 1.30 -10.75
C TYR A 366 39.49 0.02 -9.90
N SER A 367 39.23 0.17 -8.60
CA SER A 367 39.34 -0.89 -7.59
C SER A 367 40.66 -1.69 -7.64
N GLY A 368 41.79 -1.01 -7.90
CA GLY A 368 43.12 -1.63 -7.94
C GLY A 368 43.46 -2.36 -9.25
N TYR A 369 42.62 -2.27 -10.28
CA TYR A 369 42.86 -2.83 -11.61
C TYR A 369 43.04 -1.72 -12.64
N THR A 370 43.90 -1.94 -13.64
CA THR A 370 44.28 -0.96 -14.67
C THR A 370 43.94 -1.39 -16.11
N ASP A 371 43.32 -2.55 -16.27
CA ASP A 371 42.99 -3.21 -17.55
C ASP A 371 41.50 -3.05 -17.94
N TRP A 372 40.84 -2.04 -17.38
CA TRP A 372 39.46 -1.68 -17.72
C TRP A 372 39.38 -1.07 -19.13
N HIS A 373 38.40 -1.51 -19.91
CA HIS A 373 38.19 -1.07 -21.29
C HIS A 373 36.70 -0.94 -21.63
N LEU A 374 36.41 -0.27 -22.75
CA LEU A 374 35.09 -0.30 -23.36
C LEU A 374 34.78 -1.73 -23.84
N PRO A 375 33.60 -2.28 -23.55
CA PRO A 375 33.27 -3.65 -23.90
C PRO A 375 33.15 -3.82 -25.41
N THR A 376 33.50 -4.99 -25.94
CA THR A 376 33.05 -5.43 -27.26
C THR A 376 31.53 -5.61 -27.26
N ILE A 377 30.91 -5.63 -28.44
CA ILE A 377 29.46 -5.82 -28.54
C ILE A 377 29.01 -7.17 -27.98
N ASP A 378 29.85 -8.20 -28.10
CA ASP A 378 29.54 -9.52 -27.58
C ASP A 378 29.63 -9.57 -26.06
N GLU A 379 30.62 -8.90 -25.46
CA GLU A 379 30.68 -8.72 -24.00
C GLU A 379 29.48 -7.92 -23.48
N LEU A 380 29.14 -6.80 -24.11
CA LEU A 380 28.04 -5.95 -23.65
C LEU A 380 26.68 -6.66 -23.74
N LYS A 381 26.48 -7.49 -24.78
CA LYS A 381 25.27 -8.33 -24.91
C LYS A 381 25.10 -9.33 -23.76
N THR A 382 26.17 -9.70 -23.05
CA THR A 382 26.08 -10.62 -21.90
C THR A 382 25.30 -10.01 -20.73
N LEU A 383 25.19 -8.68 -20.67
CA LEU A 383 24.44 -7.96 -19.66
C LEU A 383 22.93 -7.90 -19.95
N ILE A 384 22.48 -8.25 -21.16
CA ILE A 384 21.06 -8.21 -21.54
C ILE A 384 20.29 -9.24 -20.70
N PHE A 385 19.38 -8.75 -19.87
CA PHE A 385 18.54 -9.54 -18.99
C PHE A 385 17.05 -9.20 -19.22
N CYS A 386 16.29 -10.19 -19.67
CA CYS A 386 14.84 -10.07 -19.84
C CYS A 386 14.15 -10.62 -18.58
N SER A 387 13.55 -9.77 -17.76
CA SER A 387 12.95 -10.19 -16.47
C SER A 387 11.82 -11.21 -16.60
N ASN A 388 11.17 -11.27 -17.76
CA ASN A 388 10.15 -12.28 -18.08
C ASN A 388 10.71 -13.56 -18.72
N GLY A 389 12.03 -13.67 -18.88
CA GLY A 389 12.75 -14.81 -19.46
C GLY A 389 12.65 -14.95 -20.99
N ARG A 390 11.97 -14.05 -21.70
CA ARG A 390 11.69 -14.20 -23.15
C ARG A 390 12.39 -13.14 -24.00
N LYS A 391 13.30 -13.57 -24.87
CA LYS A 391 13.82 -12.74 -25.98
C LYS A 391 12.85 -12.69 -27.16
N ARG A 392 12.83 -11.59 -27.90
CA ARG A 392 12.21 -11.50 -29.24
C ARG A 392 12.86 -12.54 -30.16
N GLN A 393 12.24 -12.86 -31.29
CA GLN A 393 12.95 -13.55 -32.37
C GLN A 393 14.08 -12.64 -32.88
N GLY A 394 15.23 -12.65 -32.19
CA GLY A 394 16.32 -11.67 -32.34
C GLY A 394 17.05 -11.38 -31.02
N ASN A 395 17.76 -10.24 -30.96
CA ASN A 395 18.67 -9.90 -29.85
C ASN A 395 18.01 -9.19 -28.66
N GLY A 396 16.77 -8.71 -28.78
CA GLY A 396 16.06 -7.93 -27.74
C GLY A 396 15.10 -8.71 -26.84
N CYS A 397 14.52 -8.03 -25.84
CA CYS A 397 13.52 -8.57 -24.92
C CYS A 397 12.07 -8.33 -25.39
N ASN A 398 11.19 -9.29 -25.12
CA ASN A 398 9.76 -9.20 -25.47
C ASN A 398 9.00 -8.18 -24.60
N LYS A 399 7.81 -7.78 -25.07
CA LYS A 399 6.86 -6.99 -24.27
C LYS A 399 6.61 -7.67 -22.91
N GLY A 400 6.61 -6.87 -21.84
CA GLY A 400 6.44 -7.33 -20.47
C GLY A 400 7.73 -7.60 -19.69
N SER A 401 8.91 -7.45 -20.31
CA SER A 401 10.17 -7.34 -19.54
C SER A 401 10.26 -5.99 -18.84
N GLU A 402 10.85 -5.99 -17.65
CA GLU A 402 11.23 -4.78 -16.92
C GLU A 402 12.26 -3.97 -17.71
N ARG A 403 12.26 -2.66 -17.50
CA ARG A 403 13.19 -1.71 -18.11
C ARG A 403 13.99 -0.98 -17.03
N PRO A 404 15.30 -0.77 -17.21
CA PRO A 404 16.18 -1.36 -18.24
C PRO A 404 16.21 -2.91 -18.22
N THR A 405 16.47 -3.49 -19.38
CA THR A 405 16.64 -4.93 -19.67
C THR A 405 18.04 -5.42 -19.29
N ILE A 406 18.39 -5.17 -18.03
CA ILE A 406 19.65 -5.55 -17.37
C ILE A 406 19.30 -5.95 -15.94
N ASN A 407 20.10 -6.82 -15.31
CA ASN A 407 19.85 -7.17 -13.91
C ASN A 407 20.15 -5.95 -13.00
N GLN A 408 19.11 -5.25 -12.57
CA GLN A 408 19.21 -4.00 -11.81
C GLN A 408 19.68 -4.20 -10.35
N GLU A 409 19.63 -5.44 -9.85
CA GLU A 409 20.21 -5.78 -8.54
C GLU A 409 21.75 -5.73 -8.61
N ILE A 410 22.30 -6.10 -9.77
CA ILE A 410 23.74 -6.13 -10.04
C ILE A 410 24.24 -4.82 -10.61
N PHE A 411 23.48 -4.24 -11.53
CA PHE A 411 23.79 -3.01 -12.25
C PHE A 411 22.75 -1.93 -11.92
N PRO A 412 22.71 -1.46 -10.66
CA PRO A 412 21.72 -0.49 -10.22
C PRO A 412 21.92 0.84 -10.95
N ASN A 413 20.84 1.57 -11.13
CA ASN A 413 20.85 2.87 -11.80
C ASN A 413 21.49 2.87 -13.22
N THR A 414 21.41 1.74 -13.94
CA THR A 414 21.59 1.68 -15.41
C THR A 414 20.46 2.36 -16.22
N ILE A 415 20.72 3.46 -16.92
CA ILE A 415 19.69 4.14 -17.75
C ILE A 415 19.13 3.18 -18.81
N PRO A 416 17.80 3.14 -19.05
CA PRO A 416 17.21 2.42 -20.18
C PRO A 416 17.47 3.16 -21.50
N ASP A 417 18.75 3.29 -21.86
CA ASP A 417 19.24 3.99 -23.05
C ASP A 417 20.41 3.20 -23.68
N SER A 418 21.03 3.73 -24.74
CA SER A 418 22.16 3.13 -25.43
C SER A 418 23.44 3.15 -24.60
N TYR A 419 24.19 2.05 -24.68
CA TYR A 419 25.53 1.92 -24.11
C TYR A 419 26.52 1.54 -25.20
N TRP A 420 27.61 2.30 -25.31
CA TRP A 420 28.60 2.05 -26.36
C TRP A 420 29.36 0.75 -26.15
N SER A 421 29.69 0.11 -27.27
CA SER A 421 30.74 -0.91 -27.35
C SER A 421 31.92 -0.39 -28.17
N MET A 422 33.09 -0.99 -28.05
CA MET A 422 34.25 -0.71 -28.90
C MET A 422 34.16 -1.36 -30.29
N SER A 423 33.14 -2.20 -30.53
CA SER A 423 33.00 -2.93 -31.79
C SER A 423 32.46 -2.05 -32.90
N LEU A 424 33.03 -2.17 -34.09
CA LEU A 424 32.59 -1.46 -35.29
C LEU A 424 31.74 -2.37 -36.19
N PRO A 425 30.64 -1.87 -36.78
CA PRO A 425 29.87 -2.58 -37.79
C PRO A 425 30.63 -2.70 -39.12
N ASP A 426 30.47 -3.85 -39.79
CA ASP A 426 31.10 -4.12 -41.07
C ASP A 426 30.63 -3.11 -42.14
N GLY A 427 31.59 -2.50 -42.84
CA GLY A 427 31.32 -1.59 -43.95
C GLY A 427 30.75 -0.22 -43.56
N LYS A 428 30.72 0.13 -42.26
CA LYS A 428 30.16 1.38 -41.76
C LYS A 428 31.15 2.13 -40.86
N ALA A 429 32.03 2.91 -41.47
CA ALA A 429 33.14 3.58 -40.77
C ALA A 429 32.70 4.63 -39.73
N ASP A 430 31.54 5.26 -39.94
CA ASP A 430 31.02 6.36 -39.12
C ASP A 430 30.05 5.90 -38.02
N GLU A 431 29.84 4.59 -37.89
CA GLU A 431 28.97 4.00 -36.88
C GLU A 431 29.77 3.12 -35.90
N ALA A 432 29.19 2.90 -34.72
CA ALA A 432 29.68 1.95 -33.73
C ALA A 432 28.52 1.14 -33.15
N TRP A 433 28.81 -0.08 -32.67
CA TRP A 433 27.79 -0.90 -32.04
C TRP A 433 27.47 -0.43 -30.63
N SER A 434 26.21 -0.55 -30.24
CA SER A 434 25.71 -0.27 -28.90
C SER A 434 24.66 -1.30 -28.47
N VAL A 435 24.35 -1.34 -27.18
CA VAL A 435 23.17 -2.05 -26.65
C VAL A 435 22.19 -1.04 -26.07
N LEU A 436 20.95 -1.06 -26.55
CA LEU A 436 19.85 -0.26 -26.04
C LEU A 436 19.16 -1.00 -24.89
N PHE A 437 19.49 -0.68 -23.63
CA PHE A 437 18.88 -1.38 -22.49
C PHE A 437 17.39 -1.08 -22.31
N CYS A 438 16.78 -0.14 -23.03
CA CYS A 438 15.32 0.01 -23.07
C CYS A 438 14.61 -1.23 -23.67
N SER A 439 15.22 -1.84 -24.68
CA SER A 439 14.66 -3.00 -25.41
C SER A 439 15.53 -4.25 -25.34
N GLY A 440 16.79 -4.13 -24.94
CA GLY A 440 17.80 -5.18 -24.96
C GLY A 440 18.35 -5.43 -26.36
N GLU A 441 18.09 -4.56 -27.32
CA GLU A 441 18.55 -4.75 -28.71
C GLU A 441 19.97 -4.22 -28.87
N ALA A 442 20.77 -4.93 -29.67
CA ALA A 442 22.08 -4.47 -30.11
C ALA A 442 21.93 -3.84 -31.50
N ASP A 443 22.30 -2.58 -31.65
CA ASP A 443 22.19 -1.82 -32.89
C ASP A 443 23.39 -0.89 -33.08
N SER A 444 23.65 -0.49 -34.33
CA SER A 444 24.70 0.46 -34.66
C SER A 444 24.16 1.89 -34.71
N HIS A 445 24.95 2.83 -34.20
CA HIS A 445 24.61 4.26 -34.17
C HIS A 445 25.80 5.10 -34.63
N TRP A 446 25.51 6.28 -35.18
CA TRP A 446 26.52 7.25 -35.59
C TRP A 446 27.45 7.59 -34.44
N LYS A 447 28.76 7.59 -34.67
CA LYS A 447 29.79 7.86 -33.65
C LYS A 447 29.65 9.23 -33.00
N GLU A 448 29.05 10.19 -33.69
CA GLU A 448 28.73 11.54 -33.16
C GLU A 448 27.60 11.52 -32.11
N SER A 449 26.80 10.45 -32.07
CA SER A 449 25.74 10.29 -31.08
C SER A 449 26.33 10.12 -29.70
N GLN A 450 25.61 10.60 -28.69
CA GLN A 450 26.06 10.48 -27.33
C GLN A 450 25.40 9.26 -26.67
N SER A 451 26.20 8.32 -26.15
CA SER A 451 25.69 7.15 -25.41
C SER A 451 26.40 6.94 -24.09
N SER A 452 25.80 6.14 -23.20
CA SER A 452 26.36 5.83 -21.87
C SER A 452 27.52 4.83 -21.97
N ILE A 453 28.38 4.80 -20.95
CA ILE A 453 29.53 3.89 -20.86
C ILE A 453 29.43 3.02 -19.62
N ARG A 454 29.87 1.77 -19.76
CA ARG A 454 30.12 0.84 -18.65
C ARG A 454 31.35 0.02 -19.00
N LEU A 455 32.38 0.08 -18.16
CA LEU A 455 33.64 -0.60 -18.42
C LEU A 455 33.62 -2.05 -17.95
N VAL A 456 34.40 -2.86 -18.65
CA VAL A 456 34.64 -4.27 -18.38
C VAL A 456 36.13 -4.54 -18.34
N ARG A 457 36.52 -5.64 -17.70
CA ARG A 457 37.86 -6.22 -17.78
C ARG A 457 37.78 -7.74 -17.90
N GLY A 458 38.88 -8.34 -18.38
CA GLY A 458 39.00 -9.79 -18.48
C GLY A 458 38.91 -10.49 -17.12
N GLY A 459 38.37 -11.70 -17.12
CA GLY A 459 38.35 -12.57 -15.94
C GLY A 459 39.73 -13.08 -15.55
N GLN A 460 39.94 -13.28 -14.24
CA GLN A 460 41.06 -14.07 -13.73
C GLN A 460 40.78 -15.56 -13.80
#